data_AF-G1FUQ8-F1
#
_entry.id   AF-G1FUQ8-F1
#
_cell.length_a   1.000
_cell.length_b   1.000
_cell.length_c   1.000
_cell.angle_alpha   90.00
_cell.angle_beta   90.00
_cell.angle_gamma   90.00
#
_symmetry.space_group_name_H-M   'P 1'
#
loop_
_entity.id
_entity.type
_entity.pdbx_description
1 polymer ?
#
loop_
_entity_poly.entity_id
_entity_poly.type
_entity_poly.pdbx_seq_one_letter_code
_entity_poly.pdbx_strand_id
1 'polypeptide(L)'
;HQYSFRDAAWPIISNVTAHSYSSGNSINQHLKQHMTMPVRWTESIHYLLLHGVTEVIEMGPNNVLSGLLRKITNHIAPYPLGQTSDIHQLSNSAERNKLVVRLRKKQLNKLMIQTVIARNYNKDSLAYSNMTTPLFSQ
;
A
#
# COMPACT_ATOMS: atom_id res chain seq x y z
N HIS A 1 0.97 24.71 13.48
CA HIS A 1 -0.01 24.82 12.38
C HIS A 1 -1.07 23.75 12.52
N GLN A 2 -2.35 24.12 12.38
CA GLN A 2 -3.48 23.20 12.47
C GLN A 2 -3.84 22.77 11.04
N TYR A 3 -3.48 21.54 10.67
CA TYR A 3 -3.76 20.98 9.35
C TYR A 3 -5.02 20.12 9.43
N SER A 4 -5.95 20.31 8.49
CA SER A 4 -7.11 19.44 8.32
C SER A 4 -6.87 18.45 7.17
N PHE A 5 -7.17 17.18 7.41
CA PHE A 5 -7.11 16.14 6.41
C PHE A 5 -8.51 15.99 5.78
N ARG A 6 -8.55 15.89 4.46
CA ARG A 6 -9.77 15.52 3.73
C ARG A 6 -9.93 14.01 3.74
N ASP A 7 -11.16 13.55 3.55
CA ASP A 7 -11.42 12.14 3.28
C ASP A 7 -10.61 11.68 2.06
N ALA A 8 -10.02 10.50 2.17
CA ALA A 8 -9.30 9.86 1.10
C ALA A 8 -10.30 9.42 0.03
N ALA A 9 -10.05 9.80 -1.22
CA ALA A 9 -10.86 9.38 -2.35
C ALA A 9 -10.74 7.87 -2.64
N TRP A 10 -9.73 7.21 -2.06
CA TRP A 10 -9.51 5.77 -2.13
C TRP A 10 -9.22 5.22 -0.74
N PRO A 11 -9.63 3.98 -0.43
CA PRO A 11 -9.35 3.36 0.85
C PRO A 11 -7.85 3.20 1.07
N ILE A 12 -7.38 3.55 2.26
CA ILE A 12 -5.99 3.40 2.68
C ILE A 12 -5.91 2.20 3.61
N ILE A 13 -4.98 1.26 3.36
CA ILE A 13 -4.71 0.18 4.31
C ILE A 13 -3.76 0.70 5.39
N SER A 14 -4.20 0.62 6.65
CA SER A 14 -3.39 1.07 7.79
C SER A 14 -2.32 0.03 8.12
N ASN A 15 -1.07 0.47 8.25
CA ASN A 15 0.01 -0.35 8.76
C ASN A 15 -0.20 -0.81 10.22
N VAL A 16 -1.06 -0.13 10.99
CA VAL A 16 -1.32 -0.43 12.41
C VAL A 16 -2.45 -1.44 12.58
N THR A 17 -3.49 -1.33 11.75
CA THR A 17 -4.71 -2.16 11.90
C THR A 17 -4.84 -3.22 10.81
N ALA A 18 -4.07 -3.15 9.72
CA ALA A 18 -4.20 -3.97 8.51
C ALA A 18 -5.59 -3.91 7.85
N HIS A 19 -6.38 -2.86 8.14
CA HIS A 19 -7.71 -2.65 7.58
C HIS A 19 -7.78 -1.35 6.80
N SER A 20 -8.79 -1.26 5.93
CA SER A 20 -9.04 -0.05 5.16
C SER A 20 -9.67 1.07 6.00
N TYR A 21 -9.28 2.31 5.71
CA TYR A 21 -9.90 3.52 6.24
C TYR A 21 -9.88 4.62 5.18
N SER A 22 -10.83 5.56 5.25
CA SER A 22 -10.94 6.66 4.29
C SER A 22 -11.21 8.03 4.93
N SER A 23 -11.68 8.07 6.19
CA SER A 23 -12.04 9.35 6.82
C SER A 23 -10.82 10.21 7.14
N GLY A 24 -10.87 11.49 6.78
CA GLY A 24 -9.84 12.50 7.07
C GLY A 24 -9.58 12.65 8.57
N ASN A 25 -10.65 12.55 9.39
CA ASN A 25 -10.54 12.57 10.85
C ASN A 25 -9.66 11.41 11.36
N SER A 26 -9.77 10.24 10.72
CA SER A 26 -9.00 9.06 11.09
C SER A 26 -7.55 9.08 10.58
N ILE A 27 -7.24 9.81 9.48
CA ILE A 27 -5.88 9.88 8.91
C ILE A 27 -4.87 10.40 9.93
N ASN A 28 -5.18 11.49 10.63
CA ASN A 28 -4.24 12.07 11.61
C ASN A 28 -3.90 11.09 12.74
N GLN A 29 -4.92 10.40 13.26
CA GLN A 29 -4.76 9.42 14.33
C GLN A 29 -3.94 8.21 13.87
N HIS A 30 -4.26 7.64 12.71
CA HIS A 30 -3.55 6.48 12.17
C HIS A 30 -2.08 6.81 11.85
N LEU A 31 -1.78 8.00 11.33
CA LEU A 31 -0.41 8.45 11.09
C LEU A 31 0.39 8.60 12.39
N LYS A 32 -0.23 9.15 13.45
CA LYS A 32 0.42 9.24 14.77
C LYS A 32 0.73 7.86 15.34
N GLN A 33 -0.23 6.95 15.29
CA GLN A 33 -0.06 5.58 15.78
C GLN A 33 1.00 4.84 14.97
N HIS A 34 1.06 5.04 13.65
CA HIS A 34 2.06 4.39 12.79
C HIS A 34 3.50 4.69 13.19
N MET A 35 3.78 5.86 13.78
CA MET A 35 5.13 6.22 14.21
C MET A 35 5.63 5.37 15.38
N THR A 36 4.75 4.80 16.20
CA THR A 36 5.10 4.06 17.41
C THR A 36 4.69 2.59 17.37
N MET A 37 3.82 2.22 16.43
CA MET A 37 3.23 0.88 16.34
C MET A 37 3.89 0.00 15.26
N PRO A 38 3.79 -1.34 15.39
CA PRO A 38 4.21 -2.31 14.39
C PRO A 38 3.65 -2.05 13.00
N VAL A 39 4.42 -2.44 11.98
CA VAL A 39 3.92 -2.59 10.61
C VAL A 39 3.38 -3.99 10.43
N ARG A 40 2.07 -4.09 10.23
CA ARG A 40 1.33 -5.35 10.02
C ARG A 40 1.25 -5.70 8.53
N TRP A 41 2.42 -5.90 7.92
CA TRP A 41 2.53 -6.11 6.47
C TRP A 41 1.85 -7.41 6.01
N THR A 42 2.13 -8.53 6.67
CA THR A 42 1.56 -9.83 6.31
C THR A 42 0.05 -9.81 6.38
N GLU A 43 -0.52 -9.27 7.46
CA GLU A 43 -1.98 -9.14 7.59
C GLU A 43 -2.57 -8.19 6.55
N SER A 44 -1.86 -7.13 6.16
CA SER A 44 -2.30 -6.24 5.08
C SER A 44 -2.37 -6.97 3.74
N ILE A 45 -1.40 -7.84 3.43
CA ILE A 45 -1.45 -8.66 2.22
C ILE A 45 -2.60 -9.68 2.27
N HIS A 46 -2.85 -10.31 3.42
CA HIS A 46 -4.01 -11.20 3.57
C HIS A 46 -5.33 -10.45 3.40
N TYR A 47 -5.44 -9.23 3.94
CA TYR A 47 -6.59 -8.38 3.69
C TYR A 47 -6.81 -8.15 2.19
N LEU A 48 -5.75 -7.81 1.43
CA LEU A 48 -5.85 -7.60 -0.01
C LEU A 48 -6.31 -8.87 -0.76
N LEU A 49 -5.77 -10.04 -0.39
CA LEU A 49 -6.18 -11.33 -0.96
C LEU A 49 -7.68 -11.62 -0.71
N LEU A 50 -8.14 -11.43 0.53
CA LEU A 50 -9.55 -11.63 0.91
C LEU A 50 -10.49 -10.69 0.16
N HIS A 51 -10.02 -9.52 -0.22
CA HIS A 51 -10.77 -8.54 -1.02
C HIS A 51 -10.59 -8.72 -2.53
N GLY A 52 -9.99 -9.83 -2.97
CA GLY A 52 -9.90 -10.20 -4.39
C GLY A 52 -8.89 -9.37 -5.18
N VAL A 53 -7.91 -8.73 -4.53
CA VAL A 53 -6.86 -7.99 -5.23
C VAL A 53 -5.91 -8.98 -5.90
N THR A 54 -5.72 -8.82 -7.22
CA THR A 54 -4.87 -9.71 -8.03
C THR A 54 -3.61 -9.01 -8.57
N GLU A 55 -3.55 -7.69 -8.52
CA GLU A 55 -2.45 -6.89 -9.05
C GLU A 55 -2.11 -5.76 -8.08
N VAL A 56 -0.82 -5.45 -7.94
CA VAL A 56 -0.35 -4.29 -7.16
C VAL A 56 0.73 -3.55 -7.92
N ILE A 57 0.79 -2.24 -7.73
CA ILE A 57 1.83 -1.38 -8.29
C ILE A 57 2.73 -0.93 -7.13
N GLU A 58 4.01 -1.27 -7.18
CA GLU A 58 5.00 -0.77 -6.22
C GLU A 58 5.61 0.52 -6.76
N MET A 59 5.41 1.60 -6.02
CA MET A 59 5.95 2.91 -6.37
C MET A 59 7.29 3.12 -5.66
N GLY A 60 8.35 3.33 -6.43
CA GLY A 60 9.68 3.63 -5.90
C GLY A 60 10.78 2.64 -6.30
N PRO A 61 12.05 2.96 -6.02
CA PRO A 61 13.19 2.18 -6.47
C PRO A 61 13.40 0.91 -5.61
N ASN A 62 14.05 -0.10 -6.20
CA ASN A 62 14.57 -1.32 -5.57
C ASN A 62 13.57 -2.46 -5.29
N ASN A 63 12.29 -2.33 -5.68
CA ASN A 63 11.30 -3.42 -5.70
C ASN A 63 11.19 -4.21 -4.37
N VAL A 64 11.36 -3.52 -3.25
CA VAL A 64 11.44 -4.13 -1.92
C VAL A 64 10.10 -4.75 -1.54
N LEU A 65 8.99 -4.03 -1.73
CA LEU A 65 7.66 -4.54 -1.39
C LEU A 65 7.24 -5.70 -2.28
N SER A 66 7.61 -5.68 -3.55
CA SER A 66 7.41 -6.80 -4.47
C SER A 66 8.14 -8.04 -3.97
N GLY A 67 9.37 -7.88 -3.48
CA GLY A 67 10.13 -8.95 -2.84
C GLY A 67 9.46 -9.47 -1.56
N LEU A 68 8.96 -8.59 -0.70
CA LEU A 68 8.25 -8.97 0.52
C LEU A 68 6.90 -9.64 0.23
N LEU A 69 6.15 -9.17 -0.77
CA LEU A 69 4.89 -9.76 -1.21
C LEU A 69 5.08 -11.20 -1.68
N ARG A 70 6.11 -11.46 -2.50
CA ARG A 70 6.42 -12.80 -3.03
C ARG A 70 6.76 -13.82 -1.96
N LYS A 71 7.21 -13.38 -0.78
CA LYS A 71 7.42 -14.28 0.37
C LYS A 71 6.11 -14.70 1.05
N ILE A 72 5.03 -13.95 0.84
CA ILE A 72 3.71 -14.20 1.44
C ILE A 72 2.79 -14.92 0.44
N THR A 73 2.76 -14.48 -0.82
CA THR A 73 1.84 -15.02 -1.82
C THR A 73 2.36 -14.84 -3.25
N ASN A 74 1.96 -15.76 -4.14
CA ASN A 74 2.15 -15.65 -5.58
C ASN A 74 0.84 -15.34 -6.34
N HIS A 75 -0.27 -15.14 -5.63
CA HIS A 75 -1.59 -14.84 -6.24
C HIS A 75 -1.76 -13.37 -6.64
N ILE A 76 -0.90 -12.49 -6.13
CA ILE A 76 -0.90 -11.07 -6.47
C ILE A 76 0.31 -10.78 -7.35
N ALA A 77 0.08 -10.23 -8.55
CA ALA A 77 1.13 -9.83 -9.47
C ALA A 77 1.66 -8.42 -9.12
N PRO A 78 2.96 -8.27 -8.77
CA PRO A 78 3.55 -6.96 -8.53
C PRO A 78 4.10 -6.33 -9.80
N TYR A 79 3.81 -5.04 -10.00
CA TYR A 79 4.35 -4.21 -11.07
C TYR A 79 5.18 -3.06 -10.46
N PRO A 80 6.51 -3.09 -10.57
CA PRO A 80 7.34 -2.00 -10.08
C PRO A 80 7.21 -0.76 -10.97
N LEU A 81 7.21 0.41 -10.35
CA LEU A 81 7.22 1.72 -10.98
C LEU A 81 8.27 2.60 -10.27
N GLY A 82 9.54 2.30 -10.54
CA GLY A 82 10.69 2.99 -9.95
C GLY A 82 11.42 3.90 -10.93
N GLN A 83 11.27 3.66 -12.24
CA GLN A 83 11.88 4.43 -13.33
C GLN A 83 10.87 4.79 -14.41
N THR A 84 11.16 5.82 -15.21
CA THR A 84 10.28 6.28 -16.29
C THR A 84 10.01 5.20 -17.35
N SER A 85 10.98 4.31 -17.59
CA SER A 85 10.83 3.15 -18.47
C SER A 85 9.75 2.17 -18.01
N ASP A 86 9.46 2.09 -16.71
CA ASP A 86 8.52 1.12 -16.14
C ASP A 86 7.06 1.44 -16.53
N ILE A 87 6.78 2.69 -16.92
CA ILE A 87 5.47 3.12 -17.42
C ILE A 87 5.05 2.31 -18.65
N HIS A 88 6.01 1.83 -19.45
CA HIS A 88 5.72 0.97 -20.60
C HIS A 88 5.13 -0.38 -20.17
N GLN A 89 5.48 -0.90 -18.99
CA GLN A 89 4.94 -2.16 -18.46
C GLN A 89 3.47 -2.00 -18.03
N LEU A 90 3.11 -0.81 -17.53
CA LEU A 90 1.72 -0.49 -17.17
C LEU A 90 0.82 -0.29 -18.40
N SER A 91 1.36 0.10 -19.55
CA SER A 91 0.61 0.30 -20.79
C SER A 91 0.44 -0.97 -21.64
N ASN A 92 1.34 -1.96 -21.52
CA ASN A 92 1.39 -3.15 -22.40
C ASN A 92 0.57 -4.36 -21.94
N SER A 93 -0.68 -4.19 -21.51
CA SER A 93 -1.65 -5.30 -21.56
C SER A 93 -2.77 -4.94 -22.52
N ALA A 94 -3.06 -5.83 -23.46
CA ALA A 94 -4.04 -5.60 -24.52
C ALA A 94 -5.45 -5.23 -23.98
N GLU A 95 -5.75 -5.52 -22.71
CA GLU A 95 -7.00 -5.10 -22.06
C GLU A 95 -6.94 -3.69 -21.43
N ARG A 96 -5.77 -3.21 -20.97
CA ARG A 96 -5.65 -1.87 -20.37
C ARG A 96 -5.76 -0.75 -21.40
N ASN A 97 -5.42 -0.95 -22.67
CA ASN A 97 -5.50 0.11 -23.68
C ASN A 97 -6.93 0.66 -23.87
N LYS A 98 -7.98 -0.15 -23.68
CA LYS A 98 -9.38 0.35 -23.71
C LYS A 98 -9.73 1.22 -22.50
N LEU A 99 -9.11 0.99 -21.34
CA LEU A 99 -9.34 1.72 -20.08
C LEU A 99 -8.38 2.92 -19.89
N VAL A 100 -7.15 2.82 -20.38
CA VAL A 100 -6.10 3.86 -20.33
C VAL A 100 -6.40 5.01 -21.28
N VAL A 101 -7.01 4.76 -22.45
CA VAL A 101 -7.54 5.83 -23.31
C VAL A 101 -8.67 6.61 -22.59
N ARG A 102 -9.30 6.01 -21.56
CA ARG A 102 -10.32 6.66 -20.73
C ARG A 102 -9.76 7.37 -19.49
N LEU A 103 -8.70 6.84 -18.86
CA LEU A 103 -8.00 7.46 -17.73
C LEU A 103 -7.06 8.56 -18.21
N ARG A 104 -7.55 9.81 -18.22
CA ARG A 104 -6.79 10.96 -18.70
C ARG A 104 -5.53 11.16 -17.86
N LYS A 105 -4.41 11.51 -18.51
CA LYS A 105 -3.08 11.84 -17.92
C LYS A 105 -3.14 12.70 -16.64
N LYS A 106 -4.13 13.59 -16.51
CA LYS A 106 -4.41 14.40 -15.31
C LYS A 106 -4.88 13.61 -14.08
N GLN A 107 -5.58 12.48 -14.25
CA GLN A 107 -5.98 11.57 -13.18
C GLN A 107 -4.80 10.74 -12.66
N LEU A 108 -3.85 10.40 -13.54
CA LEU A 108 -2.63 9.69 -13.16
C LEU A 108 -1.78 10.52 -12.18
N ASN A 109 -1.55 11.80 -12.47
CA ASN A 109 -0.88 12.72 -11.51
C ASN A 109 -1.61 12.85 -10.16
N LYS A 110 -2.91 12.52 -10.10
CA LYS A 110 -3.73 12.56 -8.89
C LYS A 110 -3.64 11.27 -8.07
N LEU A 111 -3.36 10.14 -8.73
CA LEU A 111 -3.11 8.82 -8.11
C LEU A 111 -1.68 8.69 -7.57
N MET A 112 -0.73 9.43 -8.15
CA MET A 112 0.71 9.36 -7.86
C MET A 112 1.14 9.92 -6.48
N ILE A 113 0.22 10.50 -5.69
CA ILE A 113 0.55 11.16 -4.41
C ILE A 113 0.45 10.23 -3.18
N GLN A 114 -0.08 9.01 -3.27
CA GLN A 114 -0.54 8.27 -2.06
C GLN A 114 0.29 7.10 -1.50
N THR A 115 1.41 6.68 -2.10
CA THR A 115 2.21 5.58 -1.55
C THR A 115 3.36 6.09 -0.70
N VAL A 116 3.13 6.22 0.61
CA VAL A 116 4.20 6.38 1.60
C VAL A 116 4.69 5.00 1.99
N ILE A 117 5.86 4.62 1.49
CA ILE A 117 6.65 3.54 2.08
C ILE A 117 7.82 4.22 2.80
N ALA A 118 7.54 4.72 4.00
CA ALA A 118 8.61 5.11 4.90
C ALA A 118 9.31 3.84 5.38
N ARG A 119 10.64 3.79 5.25
CA ARG A 119 11.45 2.71 5.84
C ARG A 119 11.16 2.64 7.34
N ASN A 120 10.52 1.57 7.79
CA ASN A 120 10.32 1.31 9.22
C ASN A 120 11.66 0.81 9.80
N TYR A 121 12.44 1.71 10.40
CA TYR A 121 13.57 1.32 11.23
C TYR A 121 13.04 0.93 12.60
N ASN A 122 12.92 -0.37 12.86
CA ASN A 122 12.72 -0.88 14.20
C ASN A 122 13.89 -1.73 14.66
N LYS A 123 14.54 -1.27 15.73
CA LYS A 123 15.71 -1.93 16.31
C LYS A 123 15.34 -3.02 17.33
N ASP A 124 14.06 -3.22 17.65
CA ASP A 124 13.65 -4.01 18.81
C ASP A 124 12.57 -5.07 18.52
N SER A 125 12.90 -6.02 17.64
CA SER A 125 11.99 -7.03 17.08
C SER A 125 11.18 -7.85 18.10
N LEU A 126 11.67 -8.00 19.33
CA LEU A 126 11.00 -8.77 20.40
C LEU A 126 9.88 -7.97 21.09
N ALA A 127 10.08 -6.68 21.34
CA ALA A 127 9.01 -5.81 21.85
C ALA A 127 7.87 -5.67 20.83
N TYR A 128 8.19 -5.75 19.54
CA TYR A 128 7.24 -5.64 18.42
C TYR A 128 6.20 -6.76 18.37
N SER A 129 6.61 -8.00 18.62
CA SER A 129 5.72 -9.17 18.51
C SER A 129 4.77 -9.27 19.70
N ASN A 130 5.18 -8.80 20.88
CA ASN A 130 4.41 -8.91 22.12
C ASN A 130 3.25 -7.90 22.21
N MET A 131 3.23 -6.85 21.37
CA MET A 131 2.17 -5.84 21.36
C MET A 131 1.10 -6.09 20.29
N THR A 132 1.24 -7.13 19.48
CA THR A 132 0.31 -7.45 18.39
C THR A 132 -0.50 -8.70 18.69
N THR A 133 -1.83 -8.57 18.77
CA THR A 133 -2.74 -9.71 18.61
C THR A 133 -2.92 -10.00 17.10
N PRO A 134 -2.58 -11.21 16.62
CA PRO A 134 -2.82 -11.59 15.23
C PRO A 134 -4.32 -11.55 14.93
N LEU A 135 -4.70 -10.97 13.78
CA LEU A 135 -6.11 -10.90 13.35
C LEU A 135 -6.62 -12.21 12.74
N PHE A 136 -5.72 -13.13 12.41
CA PHE A 136 -6.03 -14.41 11.79
C PHE A 136 -5.21 -15.51 12.48
N SER A 137 -5.81 -16.68 12.72
CA SER A 137 -5.11 -17.88 13.17
C SER A 137 -4.34 -18.49 11.99
N GLN A 138 -3.07 -18.86 12.23
CA GLN A 138 -2.18 -19.52 11.27
C GLN A 138 -2.75 -20.85 10.77
#